data_AF-A0A4V3D896-F1
#
_entry.id   AF-A0A4V3D896-F1
#
_cell.length_a   1.000
_cell.length_b   1.000
_cell.length_c   1.000
_cell.angle_alpha   90.00
_cell.angle_beta   90.00
_cell.angle_gamma   90.00
#
_symmetry.space_group_name_H-M   'P 1'
#
loop_
_entity.id
_entity.type
_entity.pdbx_description
1 polymer ?
#
loop_
_entity_poly.entity_id
_entity_poly.type
_entity_poly.pdbx_seq_one_letter_code
_entity_poly.pdbx_strand_id
1 'polypeptide(L)'
;MIVQLSADSAHVAEPDDCARLHVTTSLPADAVDGALRGAGIGRLDAEDALLDLEVLRTRARAGAREPDWDEKWTKMIDYARSKGWVTPDDGAVRAHVEYGADR
;
A
#
# COMPACT_ATOMS: atom_id res chain seq x y z
N MET A 1 2.98 3.56 7.21
CA MET A 1 3.48 3.03 5.93
C MET A 1 2.75 3.76 4.84
N ILE A 2 3.54 4.42 3.99
CA ILE A 2 3.02 5.25 2.91
C ILE A 2 3.53 4.67 1.59
N VAL A 3 2.60 4.36 0.70
CA VAL A 3 2.92 3.99 -0.69
C VAL A 3 2.78 5.23 -1.55
N GLN A 4 3.90 5.80 -1.97
CA GLN A 4 3.94 6.93 -2.89
C GLN A 4 3.78 6.43 -4.32
N LEU A 5 2.69 6.82 -4.97
CA LEU A 5 2.36 6.44 -6.34
C LEU A 5 2.60 7.62 -7.29
N SER A 6 3.43 7.36 -8.29
CA SER A 6 3.73 8.24 -9.43
C SER A 6 3.28 7.56 -10.73
N ALA A 7 3.31 8.29 -11.85
CA ALA A 7 2.84 7.77 -13.15
C ALA A 7 3.45 6.41 -13.53
N ASP A 8 4.74 6.23 -13.25
CA ASP A 8 5.51 5.06 -13.73
C ASP A 8 6.03 4.17 -12.59
N SER A 9 5.79 4.52 -11.33
CA SER A 9 6.38 3.79 -10.19
C SER A 9 5.59 3.93 -8.90
N ALA A 10 5.79 2.97 -8.00
CA ALA A 10 5.26 3.00 -6.64
C ALA A 10 6.37 2.67 -5.63
N HIS A 11 6.59 3.56 -4.66
CA HIS A 11 7.65 3.46 -3.66
C HIS A 11 7.08 3.41 -2.24
N VAL A 12 7.71 2.64 -1.35
CA VAL A 12 7.34 2.58 0.07
C VAL A 12 8.22 3.54 0.86
N ALA A 13 7.71 4.70 1.22
CA ALA A 13 8.50 5.79 1.82
C ALA A 13 8.71 5.62 3.34
N GLU A 14 7.73 5.06 4.05
CA GLU A 14 7.79 4.82 5.50
C GLU A 14 7.66 3.32 5.79
N PRO A 15 8.66 2.49 5.42
CA PRO A 15 8.56 1.04 5.51
C PRO A 15 8.44 0.54 6.96
N ASP A 16 9.00 1.25 7.94
CA ASP A 16 8.98 0.83 9.36
C ASP A 16 7.67 1.17 10.09
N ASP A 17 6.86 2.09 9.56
CA ASP A 17 5.58 2.46 10.16
C ASP A 17 4.51 1.44 9.79
N CYS A 18 4.40 0.33 10.52
CA CYS A 18 3.31 -0.65 10.32
C CYS A 18 2.04 -0.30 11.13
N ALA A 19 1.86 0.93 11.60
CA ALA A 19 0.68 1.32 12.36
C ALA A 19 -0.46 1.85 11.47
N ARG A 20 -0.14 2.22 10.23
CA ARG A 20 -1.08 2.76 9.23
C ARG A 20 -0.62 2.40 7.82
N LEU A 21 -1.58 2.26 6.91
CA LEU A 21 -1.33 1.98 5.50
C LEU A 21 -2.24 2.86 4.64
N HIS A 22 -1.65 3.64 3.73
CA HIS A 22 -2.37 4.40 2.71
C HIS A 22 -1.46 4.61 1.49
N VAL A 23 -2.08 4.94 0.36
CA VAL A 23 -1.42 5.36 -0.88
C VAL A 23 -1.48 6.88 -0.95
N THR A 24 -0.37 7.54 -1.30
CA THR A 24 -0.37 8.97 -1.63
C THR A 24 -0.04 9.16 -3.09
N THR A 25 -0.75 10.08 -3.76
CA THR A 25 -0.49 10.39 -5.17
C THR A 25 -0.89 11.81 -5.53
N SER A 26 -0.19 12.41 -6.50
CA SER A 26 -0.61 13.64 -7.18
C SER A 26 -1.25 13.36 -8.55
N LEU A 27 -1.42 12.09 -8.91
CA LEU A 27 -2.06 11.70 -10.15
C LEU A 27 -3.56 12.03 -10.12
N PRO A 28 -4.16 12.35 -11.28
CA PRO A 28 -5.61 12.45 -11.37
C PRO A 28 -6.24 11.07 -11.12
N ALA A 29 -7.46 11.05 -10.57
CA ALA A 29 -8.12 9.84 -10.10
C ALA A 29 -8.26 8.74 -11.18
N ASP A 30 -8.45 9.13 -12.43
CA ASP A 30 -8.55 8.23 -13.59
C ASP A 30 -7.21 7.57 -13.98
N ALA A 31 -6.08 8.16 -13.60
CA ALA A 31 -4.75 7.60 -13.86
C ALA A 31 -4.26 6.63 -12.76
N VAL A 32 -4.89 6.65 -11.57
CA VAL A 32 -4.42 5.87 -10.40
C VAL A 32 -4.45 4.36 -10.66
N ASP A 33 -5.53 3.82 -11.23
CA ASP A 33 -5.63 2.38 -11.52
C ASP A 33 -4.53 1.92 -12.49
N GLY A 34 -4.28 2.71 -13.54
CA GLY A 34 -3.23 2.46 -14.51
C GLY A 34 -1.84 2.47 -13.88
N ALA A 35 -1.56 3.46 -13.02
CA ALA A 35 -0.29 3.58 -12.31
C ALA A 35 -0.07 2.43 -11.31
N LEU A 36 -1.10 2.03 -10.55
CA LEU A 36 -1.00 0.89 -9.61
C LEU A 36 -0.67 -0.42 -10.34
N ARG A 37 -1.34 -0.66 -11.46
CA ARG A 37 -1.12 -1.86 -12.30
C ARG A 37 0.22 -1.81 -13.00
N GLY A 38 0.59 -0.67 -13.59
CA GLY A 38 1.86 -0.47 -14.26
C GLY A 38 3.05 -0.62 -13.31
N ALA A 39 2.90 -0.14 -12.08
CA ALA A 39 3.88 -0.34 -11.01
C ALA A 39 3.87 -1.77 -10.46
N GLY A 40 2.91 -2.62 -10.82
CA GLY A 40 2.80 -4.00 -10.37
C GLY A 40 2.61 -4.15 -8.86
N ILE A 41 2.04 -3.15 -8.19
CA ILE A 41 1.82 -3.17 -6.73
C ILE A 41 0.36 -3.42 -6.36
N GLY A 42 -0.57 -3.29 -7.31
CA GLY A 42 -1.98 -3.45 -7.03
C GLY A 42 -2.89 -2.94 -8.14
N ARG A 43 -4.12 -2.61 -7.76
CA ARG A 43 -5.15 -2.00 -8.61
C ARG A 43 -6.07 -1.10 -7.79
N LEU A 44 -6.83 -0.24 -8.45
CA LEU A 44 -7.89 0.51 -7.79
C LEU A 44 -9.17 -0.33 -7.69
N ASP A 45 -9.85 -0.26 -6.54
CA ASP A 45 -11.15 -0.87 -6.26
C ASP A 45 -12.07 0.20 -5.65
N ALA A 46 -12.94 0.75 -6.50
CA ALA A 46 -13.72 1.96 -6.19
C ALA A 46 -12.81 3.14 -5.79
N GLU A 47 -12.77 3.50 -4.51
CA GLU A 47 -12.01 4.63 -3.97
C GLU A 47 -10.71 4.19 -3.26
N ASP A 48 -10.53 2.88 -3.05
CA ASP A 48 -9.40 2.33 -2.32
C ASP A 48 -8.47 1.54 -3.24
N ALA A 49 -7.18 1.52 -2.92
CA ALA A 49 -6.22 0.65 -3.58
C ALA A 49 -6.24 -0.74 -2.96
N LEU A 50 -6.32 -1.78 -3.79
CA LEU A 50 -6.00 -3.15 -3.40
C LEU A 50 -4.53 -3.41 -3.74
N LEU A 51 -3.70 -3.41 -2.70
CA LEU A 51 -2.27 -3.62 -2.79
C LEU A 51 -1.94 -5.10 -2.60
N ASP A 52 -1.15 -5.65 -3.52
CA ASP A 52 -0.64 -7.03 -3.43
C ASP A 52 0.24 -7.18 -2.18
N LEU A 53 -0.11 -8.14 -1.31
CA LEU A 53 0.55 -8.30 -0.02
C LEU A 53 1.98 -8.79 -0.15
N GLU A 54 2.28 -9.67 -1.11
CA GLU A 54 3.64 -10.18 -1.31
C GLU A 54 4.55 -9.10 -1.87
N VAL A 55 4.07 -8.32 -2.85
CA VAL A 55 4.82 -7.21 -3.44
C VAL A 55 5.01 -6.10 -2.40
N LEU A 56 3.95 -5.72 -1.69
CA LEU A 56 4.02 -4.70 -0.65
C LEU A 56 5.01 -5.10 0.44
N ARG A 57 4.93 -6.34 0.94
CA ARG A 57 5.86 -6.85 1.97
C ARG A 57 7.30 -6.80 1.47
N THR A 58 7.55 -7.29 0.25
CA THR A 58 8.89 -7.32 -0.36
C THR A 58 9.48 -5.91 -0.46
N ARG A 59 8.70 -4.94 -0.99
CA ARG A 59 9.16 -3.55 -1.14
C ARG A 59 9.38 -2.86 0.20
N ALA A 60 8.47 -3.05 1.14
CA ALA A 60 8.60 -2.46 2.47
C ALA A 60 9.81 -3.05 3.22
N ARG A 61 9.99 -4.38 3.18
CA ARG A 61 11.11 -5.05 3.83
C ARG A 61 12.47 -4.60 3.30
N ALA A 62 12.56 -4.27 2.00
CA ALA A 62 13.79 -3.76 1.41
C ALA A 62 14.26 -2.41 1.99
N GLY A 63 13.33 -1.59 2.51
CA GLY A 63 13.64 -0.29 3.14
C GLY A 63 13.59 -0.29 4.66
N ALA A 64 12.99 -1.32 5.27
CA ALA A 64 12.80 -1.44 6.71
C ALA A 64 14.12 -1.60 7.47
N ARG A 65 14.24 -0.97 8.64
CA ARG A 65 15.41 -1.02 9.51
C ARG A 65 15.13 -1.57 10.89
N GLU A 66 13.87 -1.62 11.29
CA GLU A 66 13.47 -2.06 12.62
C GLU A 66 13.68 -3.58 12.79
N PRO A 67 14.29 -4.03 13.90
CA PRO A 67 14.55 -5.45 14.14
C PRO A 67 13.27 -6.27 14.37
N ASP A 68 12.21 -5.64 14.88
CA ASP A 68 10.90 -6.22 15.13
C ASP A 68 9.91 -6.01 13.96
N TRP A 69 10.42 -5.64 12.78
CA TRP A 69 9.59 -5.31 11.61
C TRP A 69 8.63 -6.44 11.20
N ASP A 70 9.08 -7.69 11.19
CA ASP A 70 8.22 -8.82 10.80
C ASP A 70 7.04 -9.01 11.77
N GLU A 71 7.23 -8.74 13.06
CA GLU A 71 6.14 -8.76 14.05
C GLU A 71 5.18 -7.57 13.84
N LYS A 72 5.73 -6.38 13.60
CA LYS A 72 4.96 -5.16 13.30
C LYS A 72 4.11 -5.33 12.04
N TRP A 73 4.68 -5.88 10.98
CA TRP A 73 3.98 -6.24 9.74
C TRP A 73 2.84 -7.21 10.01
N THR A 74 3.10 -8.29 10.74
CA THR A 74 2.08 -9.30 11.07
C THR A 74 0.90 -8.67 11.81
N LYS A 75 1.18 -7.84 12.84
CA LYS A 75 0.15 -7.10 13.58
C LYS A 75 -0.68 -6.18 12.70
N MET A 76 -0.05 -5.51 11.72
CA MET A 76 -0.75 -4.66 10.75
C MET A 76 -1.72 -5.45 9.89
N ILE A 77 -1.28 -6.59 9.33
CA ILE A 77 -2.12 -7.43 8.48
C ILE A 77 -3.24 -8.09 9.28
N ASP A 78 -2.98 -8.58 10.49
CA ASP A 78 -4.01 -9.16 11.35
C ASP A 78 -5.06 -8.12 11.76
N TYR A 79 -4.64 -6.89 12.02
CA TYR A 79 -5.57 -5.78 12.22
C TYR A 79 -6.42 -5.52 10.97
N ALA A 80 -5.82 -5.43 9.79
CA ALA A 80 -6.53 -5.25 8.53
C ALA A 80 -7.52 -6.40 8.24
N ARG A 81 -7.14 -7.65 8.51
CA ARG A 81 -8.04 -8.81 8.45
C ARG A 81 -9.23 -8.66 9.38
N SER A 82 -9.00 -8.24 10.62
CA SER A 82 -10.09 -8.03 11.60
C SER A 82 -11.10 -6.97 11.17
N LYS A 83 -10.70 -6.08 10.25
CA LYS A 83 -11.56 -5.04 9.64
C LYS A 83 -12.20 -5.47 8.32
N GLY A 84 -11.85 -6.64 7.79
CA GLY A 84 -12.28 -7.09 6.46
C GLY A 84 -11.61 -6.33 5.32
N TRP A 85 -10.44 -5.73 5.57
CA TRP A 85 -9.67 -5.00 4.56
C TRP A 85 -8.73 -5.87 3.73
N VAL A 86 -8.52 -7.12 4.16
CA VAL A 86 -7.77 -8.11 3.39
C VAL A 86 -8.74 -8.92 2.54
N THR A 87 -8.37 -9.21 1.30
CA THR A 87 -9.20 -9.99 0.38
C THR A 87 -9.38 -11.42 0.88
N PRO A 88 -10.46 -12.14 0.48
CA PRO A 88 -10.77 -13.47 0.99
C PRO A 88 -9.69 -14.53 0.73
N ASP A 89 -8.84 -14.31 -0.27
CA ASP A 89 -7.71 -15.15 -0.66
C ASP A 89 -6.40 -14.76 0.03
N ASP A 90 -6.41 -13.78 0.95
CA ASP A 90 -5.23 -13.22 1.59
C ASP A 90 -4.18 -12.65 0.60
N GLY A 91 -4.59 -12.33 -0.64
CA GLY A 91 -3.69 -11.86 -1.69
C GLY A 91 -3.44 -10.35 -1.68
N ALA A 92 -4.41 -9.56 -1.22
CA ALA A 92 -4.32 -8.10 -1.23
C ALA A 92 -4.90 -7.45 0.02
N VAL A 93 -4.40 -6.25 0.32
CA VAL A 93 -4.90 -5.40 1.41
C VAL A 93 -5.42 -4.09 0.84
N ARG A 94 -6.58 -3.65 1.34
CA ARG A 94 -7.21 -2.39 1.02
C ARG A 94 -6.51 -1.25 1.75
N ALA A 95 -6.19 -0.20 1.01
CA ALA A 95 -5.56 1.01 1.51
C ALA A 95 -6.23 2.24 0.90
N HIS A 96 -6.53 3.24 1.74
CA HIS A 96 -7.10 4.50 1.26
C HIS A 96 -6.12 5.22 0.33
N VAL A 97 -6.65 5.86 -0.71
CA VAL A 97 -5.88 6.72 -1.62
C VAL A 97 -6.05 8.17 -1.18
N GLU A 98 -4.95 8.77 -0.74
CA GLU A 98 -4.86 10.19 -0.44
C GLU A 98 -4.35 10.95 -1.66
N TYR A 99 -5.21 11.79 -2.22
CA TYR A 99 -4.85 12.69 -3.31
C TYR A 99 -4.19 13.94 -2.73
N GLY A 100 -2.90 14.09 -2.99
CA GLY A 100 -2.19 15.33 -2.70
C GLY A 100 -2.71 16.42 -3.62
N ALA A 101 -3.33 17.46 -3.05
CA ALA A 101 -3.45 18.72 -3.77
C ALA A 101 -2.03 19.25 -3.97
N ASP A 102 -1.60 19.42 -5.22
CA ASP A 102 -0.54 20.35 -5.58
C ASP A 102 -0.76 21.63 -4.74
N ARG A 103 0.20 21.97 -3.89
CA ARG A 103 0.17 23.20 -3.10
C ARG A 103 1.37 24.06 -3.45
#